data_AF-A0A8H4S025-F1
#
_entry.id   AF-A0A8H4S025-F1
#
_cell.length_a   1.000
_cell.length_b   1.000
_cell.length_c   1.000
_cell.angle_alpha   90.00
_cell.angle_beta   90.00
_cell.angle_gamma   90.00
#
_symmetry.space_group_name_H-M   'P 1'
#
loop_
_entity.id
_entity.type
_entity.pdbx_description
1 polymer ?
#
loop_
_entity_poly.entity_id
_entity_poly.type
_entity_poly.pdbx_seq_one_letter_code
_entity_poly.pdbx_strand_id
1 'polypeptide(L)'
;MPMPGGNLERLLANDPYNQRRIFVLSCLHDAIYFLRHGPHRRHDVISSLQEEVLGEISIGISSAVMERDAEFERLCRNLELVVPVSLRTLRKYNDRESDEDVADDLINCIPTALQQPDQWEPEVEELSDGERSEQRSTRSHRHR
;
A
#
# COMPACT_ATOMS: atom_id res chain seq x y z
N MET A 1 13.32 33.87 -26.07
CA MET A 1 12.25 32.87 -26.33
C MET A 1 12.31 31.86 -25.19
N PRO A 2 11.33 31.83 -24.26
CA PRO A 2 11.33 30.84 -23.17
C PRO A 2 10.88 29.47 -23.72
N MET A 3 11.54 28.42 -23.24
CA MET A 3 11.35 27.03 -23.66
C MET A 3 9.99 26.46 -23.21
N PRO A 4 9.34 25.59 -24.00
CA PRO A 4 8.00 25.04 -23.73
C PRO A 4 7.97 23.91 -22.68
N GLY A 5 8.95 23.82 -21.78
CA GLY A 5 9.05 22.75 -20.78
C GLY A 5 8.01 22.84 -19.65
N GLY A 6 7.58 24.05 -19.30
CA GLY A 6 6.65 24.27 -18.18
C GLY A 6 5.19 23.86 -18.41
N ASN A 7 4.81 23.50 -19.64
CA ASN A 7 3.46 23.04 -19.95
C ASN A 7 3.29 21.52 -19.77
N LEU A 8 4.34 20.73 -19.98
CA LEU A 8 4.25 19.27 -19.88
C LEU A 8 4.16 18.82 -18.41
N GLU A 9 4.98 19.38 -17.53
CA GLU A 9 4.92 19.12 -16.08
C GLU A 9 3.58 19.55 -15.48
N ARG A 10 3.01 20.68 -15.92
CA ARG A 10 1.68 21.12 -15.51
C ARG A 10 0.54 20.28 -16.09
N LEU A 11 0.70 19.73 -17.30
CA LEU A 11 -0.27 18.80 -17.88
C LEU A 11 -0.28 17.46 -17.14
N LEU A 12 0.90 16.93 -16.81
CA LEU A 12 1.04 15.69 -16.03
C LEU A 12 0.60 15.86 -14.57
N ALA A 13 0.78 17.04 -13.97
CA ALA A 13 0.33 17.36 -12.61
C ALA A 13 -1.20 17.50 -12.50
N ASN A 14 -1.90 17.77 -13.60
CA ASN A 14 -3.35 17.90 -13.66
C ASN A 14 -4.03 16.70 -14.34
N ASP A 15 -3.29 15.60 -14.56
CA ASP A 15 -3.86 14.42 -15.17
C ASP A 15 -4.72 13.65 -14.15
N PRO A 16 -6.05 13.63 -14.30
CA PRO A 16 -6.94 12.92 -13.37
C PRO A 16 -6.66 11.40 -13.36
N TYR A 17 -6.01 10.86 -14.38
CA TYR A 17 -5.68 9.45 -14.48
C TYR A 17 -4.40 9.10 -13.70
N ASN A 18 -3.42 10.00 -13.62
CA ASN A 18 -2.28 9.85 -12.70
C ASN A 18 -2.75 9.90 -11.24
N GLN A 19 -3.68 10.80 -10.91
CA GLN A 19 -4.26 10.86 -9.57
C GLN A 19 -4.97 9.55 -9.20
N ARG A 20 -5.70 8.96 -10.16
CA ARG A 20 -6.38 7.68 -9.96
C ARG A 20 -5.41 6.52 -9.76
N ARG A 21 -4.34 6.47 -10.55
CA ARG A 21 -3.28 5.48 -10.39
C ARG A 21 -2.64 5.57 -9.02
N ILE A 22 -2.26 6.78 -8.60
CA ILE A 22 -1.71 7.04 -7.28
C ILE A 22 -2.69 6.56 -6.21
N PHE A 23 -3.98 6.93 -6.32
CA PHE A 23 -5.01 6.52 -5.38
C PHE A 23 -5.14 4.99 -5.26
N VAL A 24 -5.31 4.28 -6.37
CA VAL A 24 -5.43 2.81 -6.36
C VAL A 24 -4.19 2.16 -5.75
N LEU A 25 -3.00 2.60 -6.13
CA LEU A 25 -1.75 2.07 -5.56
C LEU A 25 -1.66 2.36 -4.06
N SER A 26 -1.95 3.59 -3.62
CA SER A 26 -1.93 3.96 -2.20
C SER A 26 -2.88 3.09 -1.37
N CYS A 27 -4.14 2.90 -1.81
CA CYS A 27 -5.08 2.03 -1.10
C CYS A 27 -4.56 0.58 -0.98
N LEU A 28 -3.89 0.06 -2.01
CA LEU A 28 -3.32 -1.28 -1.98
C LEU A 28 -2.10 -1.37 -1.06
N HIS A 29 -1.20 -0.38 -1.12
CA HIS A 29 -0.04 -0.33 -0.23
C HIS A 29 -0.49 -0.28 1.24
N ASP A 30 -1.47 0.57 1.56
CA ASP A 30 -2.08 0.64 2.88
C ASP A 30 -2.73 -0.67 3.30
N ALA A 31 -3.51 -1.30 2.40
CA ALA A 31 -4.13 -2.60 2.67
C ALA A 31 -3.09 -3.67 3.00
N ILE A 32 -2.01 -3.77 2.22
CA ILE A 32 -0.91 -4.72 2.44
C ILE A 32 -0.23 -4.44 3.78
N TYR A 33 0.08 -3.17 4.07
CA TYR A 33 0.69 -2.78 5.32
C TYR A 33 -0.17 -3.17 6.53
N PHE A 34 -1.47 -2.87 6.48
CA PHE A 34 -2.38 -3.19 7.59
C PHE A 34 -2.63 -4.68 7.75
N LEU A 35 -2.68 -5.46 6.67
CA LEU A 35 -2.79 -6.91 6.77
C LEU A 35 -1.56 -7.54 7.41
N ARG A 36 -0.36 -7.05 7.08
CA ARG A 36 0.90 -7.55 7.66
C ARG A 36 1.14 -7.11 9.09
N HIS A 37 0.78 -5.87 9.44
CA HIS A 37 1.24 -5.25 10.70
C HIS A 37 0.14 -4.76 11.62
N GLY A 38 -1.08 -4.56 11.11
CA GLY A 38 -2.16 -3.88 11.81
C GLY A 38 -3.19 -4.82 12.44
N PRO A 39 -3.00 -5.34 13.68
CA PRO A 39 -4.08 -6.02 14.38
C PRO A 39 -5.32 -5.13 14.43
N HIS A 40 -6.47 -5.70 14.09
CA HIS A 40 -7.79 -5.04 14.11
C HIS A 40 -8.08 -4.05 12.98
N ARG A 41 -7.15 -3.80 12.04
CA ARG A 41 -7.41 -2.94 10.86
C ARG A 41 -8.10 -3.67 9.71
N ARG A 42 -8.39 -4.98 9.84
CA ARG A 42 -9.00 -5.78 8.77
C ARG A 42 -10.31 -5.20 8.25
N HIS A 43 -11.16 -4.64 9.13
CA HIS A 43 -12.41 -4.05 8.68
C HIS A 43 -12.17 -2.85 7.76
N ASP A 44 -11.16 -2.04 8.07
CA ASP A 44 -10.75 -0.91 7.24
C ASP A 44 -10.20 -1.39 5.89
N VAL A 45 -9.40 -2.47 5.90
CA VAL A 45 -8.92 -3.11 4.66
C VAL A 45 -10.09 -3.60 3.81
N ILE A 46 -11.07 -4.28 4.40
CA ILE A 46 -12.27 -4.74 3.70
C ILE A 46 -13.04 -3.56 3.10
N SER A 47 -13.22 -2.46 3.85
CA SER A 47 -13.91 -1.27 3.37
C SER A 47 -13.16 -0.60 2.23
N SER A 48 -11.85 -0.36 2.36
CA SER A 48 -11.03 0.23 1.29
C SER A 48 -11.05 -0.63 0.02
N LEU A 49 -10.83 -1.95 0.13
CA LEU A 49 -10.89 -2.85 -1.03
C LEU A 49 -12.27 -2.85 -1.70
N GLN A 50 -13.35 -2.75 -0.93
CA GLN A 50 -14.71 -2.84 -1.45
C GLN A 50 -15.23 -1.51 -2.03
N GLU A 51 -14.99 -0.40 -1.35
CA GLU A 51 -15.59 0.89 -1.65
C GLU A 51 -14.69 1.73 -2.56
N GLU A 52 -13.37 1.66 -2.34
CA GLU A 52 -12.40 2.47 -3.08
C GLU A 52 -11.85 1.68 -4.25
N VAL A 53 -11.20 0.55 -4.01
CA VAL A 53 -10.47 -0.19 -5.06
C VAL A 53 -11.42 -0.79 -6.10
N LEU A 54 -12.46 -1.53 -5.68
CA LEU A 54 -13.43 -2.10 -6.63
C LEU A 54 -14.18 -1.04 -7.44
N GLY A 55 -14.49 0.11 -6.83
CA GLY A 55 -15.14 1.22 -7.51
C GLY A 55 -14.26 1.80 -8.64
N GLU A 56 -12.95 1.81 -8.42
CA GLU A 56 -11.99 2.44 -9.31
C GLU A 56 -11.48 1.52 -10.43
N ILE A 57 -11.48 0.19 -10.28
CA ILE A 57 -10.91 -0.75 -11.26
C ILE A 57 -11.48 -0.57 -12.67
N SER A 58 -12.81 -0.51 -12.81
CA SER A 58 -13.46 -0.44 -14.14
C SER A 58 -13.09 0.83 -14.91
N ILE A 59 -12.98 1.94 -14.19
CA ILE A 59 -12.58 3.22 -14.75
C ILE A 59 -11.06 3.22 -14.99
N GLY A 60 -10.29 2.65 -14.06
CA GLY A 60 -8.83 2.48 -14.15
C GLY A 60 -8.40 1.73 -15.40
N ILE A 61 -9.07 0.63 -15.75
CA ILE A 61 -8.83 -0.11 -17.00
C ILE A 61 -9.05 0.80 -18.21
N SER A 62 -10.19 1.50 -18.25
CA SER A 62 -10.56 2.36 -19.37
C SER A 62 -9.54 3.50 -19.53
N SER A 63 -9.10 4.11 -18.43
CA SER A 63 -8.06 5.14 -18.44
C SER A 63 -6.71 4.59 -18.90
N ALA A 64 -6.29 3.43 -18.40
CA ALA A 64 -5.01 2.85 -18.74
C ALA A 64 -4.91 2.53 -20.24
N VAL A 65 -5.99 2.03 -20.85
CA VAL A 65 -6.07 1.81 -22.30
C VAL A 65 -5.93 3.11 -23.09
N MET A 66 -6.60 4.19 -22.66
CA MET A 66 -6.51 5.50 -23.32
C MET A 66 -5.10 6.08 -23.25
N GLU A 67 -4.42 5.91 -22.12
CA GLU A 67 -3.05 6.39 -21.89
C GLU A 67 -1.98 5.46 -22.46
N ARG A 68 -2.37 4.25 -22.87
CA ARG A 68 -1.45 3.18 -23.26
C ARG A 68 -0.52 2.76 -22.13
N ASP A 69 -1.02 2.80 -20.90
CA ASP A 69 -0.31 2.35 -19.72
C ASP A 69 -0.58 0.87 -19.44
N ALA A 70 0.23 0.01 -20.05
CA ALA A 70 0.05 -1.43 -19.94
C ALA A 70 0.25 -1.97 -18.51
N GLU A 71 1.09 -1.32 -17.70
CA GLU A 71 1.37 -1.76 -16.32
C GLU A 71 0.16 -1.46 -15.42
N PHE A 72 -0.41 -0.25 -15.52
CA PHE A 72 -1.61 0.09 -14.76
C PHE A 72 -2.84 -0.68 -15.23
N GLU A 73 -2.98 -0.92 -16.54
CA GLU A 73 -4.05 -1.78 -17.06
C GLU A 73 -3.95 -3.20 -16.46
N ARG A 74 -2.75 -3.77 -16.47
CA ARG A 74 -2.48 -5.10 -15.89
C ARG A 74 -2.80 -5.16 -14.41
N LEU A 75 -2.40 -4.14 -13.64
CA LEU A 75 -2.77 -4.02 -12.22
C LEU A 75 -4.29 -4.10 -12.05
N CYS A 76 -5.05 -3.22 -12.72
CA CYS A 76 -6.50 -3.17 -12.56
C CYS A 76 -7.17 -4.49 -12.97
N ARG A 77 -6.70 -5.14 -14.04
CA ARG A 77 -7.21 -6.45 -14.48
C ARG A 77 -6.92 -7.57 -13.47
N ASN A 78 -5.75 -7.58 -12.85
CA ASN A 78 -5.44 -8.56 -11.81
C ASN A 78 -6.32 -8.34 -10.58
N LEU A 79 -6.51 -7.08 -10.16
CA LEU A 79 -7.35 -6.74 -9.01
C LEU A 79 -8.83 -7.09 -9.25
N GLU A 80 -9.32 -6.96 -10.48
CA GLU A 80 -10.69 -7.39 -10.87
C GLU A 80 -10.96 -8.85 -10.49
N LEU A 81 -9.92 -9.70 -10.52
CA LEU A 81 -10.00 -11.12 -10.19
C LEU A 81 -9.71 -11.41 -8.71
N VAL A 82 -8.69 -10.78 -8.14
CA VAL A 82 -8.17 -11.13 -6.81
C VAL A 82 -8.96 -10.46 -5.69
N VAL A 83 -9.36 -9.19 -5.82
CA VAL A 83 -10.05 -8.47 -4.74
C VAL A 83 -11.32 -9.19 -4.26
N PRO A 84 -12.20 -9.75 -5.13
CA PRO A 84 -13.36 -10.52 -4.69
C PRO A 84 -13.01 -11.81 -3.93
N VAL A 85 -11.85 -12.41 -4.19
CA VAL A 85 -11.34 -13.58 -3.47
C VAL A 85 -10.82 -13.15 -2.10
N SER A 86 -9.96 -12.13 -2.07
CA SER A 86 -9.43 -11.53 -0.84
C SER A 86 -10.54 -11.12 0.12
N LEU A 87 -11.57 -10.42 -0.35
CA LEU A 87 -12.73 -10.02 0.46
C LEU A 87 -13.47 -11.23 1.06
N ARG A 88 -13.58 -12.35 0.33
CA ARG A 88 -14.20 -13.58 0.86
C ARG A 88 -13.34 -14.21 1.94
N THR A 89 -12.02 -14.27 1.72
CA THR A 89 -11.06 -14.81 2.69
C THR A 89 -11.08 -13.99 3.99
N LEU A 90 -10.91 -12.67 3.88
CA LEU A 90 -10.89 -11.74 5.02
C LEU A 90 -12.18 -11.74 5.85
N ARG A 91 -13.34 -11.99 5.22
CA ARG A 91 -14.62 -12.08 5.93
C ARG A 91 -14.84 -13.44 6.60
N LYS A 92 -14.25 -14.50 6.05
CA LYS A 92 -14.48 -15.87 6.51
C LYS A 92 -13.60 -16.22 7.70
N TYR A 93 -12.37 -15.70 7.72
CA TYR A 93 -11.37 -16.06 8.72
C TYR A 93 -11.05 -14.86 9.60
N ASN A 94 -10.83 -15.14 10.89
CA ASN A 94 -10.37 -14.15 11.85
C ASN A 94 -8.92 -14.38 12.29
N ASP A 95 -8.14 -15.05 11.46
CA ASP A 95 -6.75 -15.41 11.71
C ASP A 95 -5.79 -14.46 10.99
N ARG A 96 -4.65 -14.18 11.62
CA ARG A 96 -3.56 -13.39 11.03
C ARG A 96 -2.83 -14.14 9.93
N GLU A 97 -2.72 -15.46 10.00
CA GLU A 97 -2.07 -16.25 8.93
C GLU A 97 -2.77 -16.01 7.59
N SER A 98 -4.12 -15.98 7.59
CA SER A 98 -4.90 -15.65 6.40
C SER A 98 -4.81 -14.20 5.96
N ASP A 99 -4.47 -13.26 6.85
CA ASP A 99 -4.25 -11.86 6.48
C ASP A 99 -2.94 -11.70 5.74
N GLU A 100 -1.89 -12.39 6.17
CA GLU A 100 -0.60 -12.46 5.49
C GLU A 100 -0.74 -13.09 4.09
N ASP A 101 -1.48 -14.20 3.96
CA ASP A 101 -1.78 -14.82 2.67
C ASP A 101 -2.48 -13.84 1.71
N VAL A 102 -3.47 -13.09 2.23
CA VAL A 102 -4.19 -12.09 1.42
C VAL A 102 -3.26 -10.93 1.04
N ALA A 103 -2.37 -10.51 1.92
CA ALA A 103 -1.38 -9.47 1.61
C ALA A 103 -0.46 -9.94 0.46
N ASP A 104 -0.01 -11.19 0.49
CA ASP A 104 0.85 -11.76 -0.55
C ASP A 104 0.13 -11.88 -1.90
N ASP A 105 -1.14 -12.30 -1.90
CA ASP A 105 -1.96 -12.31 -3.10
C ASP A 105 -2.11 -10.90 -3.71
N LEU A 106 -2.31 -9.88 -2.87
CA LEU A 106 -2.40 -8.49 -3.31
C LEU A 106 -1.06 -7.98 -3.88
N ILE A 107 0.07 -8.31 -3.24
CA ILE A 107 1.42 -7.99 -3.74
C ILE A 107 1.62 -8.59 -5.13
N ASN A 108 1.24 -9.85 -5.32
CA ASN A 108 1.38 -10.58 -6.59
C ASN A 108 0.53 -9.98 -7.72
N CYS A 109 -0.50 -9.19 -7.40
CA CYS A 109 -1.28 -8.47 -8.41
C CYS A 109 -0.54 -7.25 -8.97
N ILE A 110 0.34 -6.64 -8.16
CA ILE A 110 1.02 -5.39 -8.50
C ILE A 110 2.22 -5.71 -9.39
N PRO A 111 2.31 -5.15 -10.62
CA PRO A 111 3.50 -5.30 -11.44
C PRO A 111 4.74 -4.82 -10.70
N THR A 112 5.86 -5.51 -10.83
CA THR A 112 7.09 -5.23 -10.07
C THR A 112 7.56 -3.78 -10.19
N ALA A 113 7.37 -3.14 -11.35
CA ALA A 113 7.73 -1.74 -11.56
C ALA A 113 6.89 -0.74 -10.74
N LEU A 114 5.73 -1.16 -10.24
CA LEU A 114 4.80 -0.37 -9.43
C LEU A 114 4.84 -0.79 -7.95
N GLN A 115 5.56 -1.85 -7.59
CA GLN A 115 5.70 -2.26 -6.20
C GLN A 115 6.59 -1.25 -5.44
N GLN A 116 6.25 -1.02 -4.17
CA GLN A 116 6.97 -0.14 -3.26
C GLN A 116 7.18 -0.89 -1.94
N PRO A 117 8.12 -1.86 -1.90
CA PRO A 117 8.33 -2.73 -0.74
C PRO A 117 8.65 -1.95 0.54
N ASP A 118 9.35 -0.83 0.42
CA ASP A 118 9.69 0.06 1.54
C ASP A 118 8.44 0.62 2.25
N GLN A 119 7.28 0.68 1.58
CA GLN A 119 6.01 1.08 2.20
C GLN A 119 5.30 -0.05 2.96
N TRP A 120 5.73 -1.30 2.76
CA TRP A 120 5.14 -2.46 3.42
C TRP A 120 5.94 -2.88 4.65
N GLU A 121 7.17 -2.43 4.79
CA GLU A 121 7.95 -2.63 6.00
C GLU A 121 7.66 -1.45 6.95
N PRO A 122 7.43 -1.71 8.25
CA PRO A 122 7.36 -0.61 9.20
C PRO A 122 8.69 0.13 9.13
N GLU A 123 8.63 1.47 9.11
CA GLU A 123 9.82 2.28 9.38
C GLU A 123 10.36 1.79 10.72
N VAL A 124 11.44 1.01 10.67
CA VAL A 124 12.25 0.78 11.85
C VAL A 124 12.75 2.18 12.17
N GLU A 125 12.18 2.80 13.21
CA GLU A 125 12.89 3.86 13.91
C GLU A 125 14.26 3.25 14.20
N GLU A 126 15.27 3.63 13.41
CA GLU A 126 16.65 3.44 13.78
C GLU A 126 16.76 4.19 15.10
N LEU A 127 16.61 3.45 16.20
CA LEU A 127 16.92 3.92 17.54
C LEU A 127 18.34 4.45 17.42
N SER A 128 18.45 5.78 17.32
CA SER A 128 19.73 6.47 17.32
C SER A 128 20.54 5.88 18.46
N ASP A 129 21.74 5.38 18.14
CA ASP A 129 22.71 4.75 19.05
C ASP A 129 23.24 5.71 20.15
N GLY A 130 22.44 6.72 20.55
CA GLY A 130 22.77 7.77 21.52
C GLY A 130 22.27 7.54 22.94
N GLU A 131 21.34 6.60 23.21
CA GLU A 131 20.75 6.45 24.57
C GLU A 131 20.98 5.06 25.20
N ARG A 132 22.13 4.43 24.94
CA ARG A 132 22.54 3.18 25.63
C ARG A 132 23.50 3.35 26.80
N SER A 133 23.82 4.58 27.19
CA SER A 133 24.73 4.87 28.31
C SER A 133 24.10 5.79 29.33
N GLU A 134 23.10 5.35 30.12
CA GLU A 134 22.83 5.94 31.44
C GLU A 134 21.83 5.19 32.35
N GLN A 135 21.57 3.90 32.15
CA GLN A 135 20.79 3.09 33.12
C GLN A 135 21.55 1.86 33.61
N ARG A 136 22.80 2.07 34.04
CA ARG A 136 23.58 1.06 34.78
C ARG A 136 24.44 1.70 35.87
N SER A 137 23.88 2.61 36.67
CA SER A 137 24.56 3.09 37.91
C SER A 137 23.61 3.77 38.89
N THR A 138 22.64 3.05 39.48
CA THR A 138 22.05 3.40 40.80
C THR A 138 21.37 2.21 41.48
N ARG A 139 21.78 0.96 41.19
CA ARG A 139 21.31 -0.23 41.91
C ARG A 139 22.44 -0.88 42.70
N SER A 140 23.13 -0.09 43.51
CA SER A 140 24.05 -0.60 44.54
C SER A 140 24.27 0.44 45.64
N HIS A 141 23.31 0.57 46.55
CA HIS A 141 23.64 0.73 47.97
C HIS A 141 22.43 0.40 48.84
N ARG A 142 22.31 -0.89 49.17
CA ARG A 142 21.62 -1.32 50.39
C ARG A 142 22.41 -2.47 50.98
N HIS A 143 23.20 -2.15 52.00
CA HIS A 143 23.87 -2.97 53.03
C HIS A 143 24.99 -2.03 53.54
N ARG A 144 24.92 -1.45 54.73
CA ARG A 144 24.55 -2.01 56.03
C ARG A 144 24.07 -0.89 56.94
#